data_AF-A0A2K2H815-F1
#
_entry.id   AF-A0A2K2H815-F1
#
_cell.length_a   1.000
_cell.length_b   1.000
_cell.length_c   1.000
_cell.angle_alpha   90.00
_cell.angle_beta   90.00
_cell.angle_gamma   90.00
#
_symmetry.space_group_name_H-M   'P 1'
#
loop_
_entity.id
_entity.type
_entity.pdbx_description
1 polymer ?
#
loop_
_entity_poly.entity_id
_entity_poly.type
_entity_poly.pdbx_seq_one_letter_code
_entity_poly.pdbx_strand_id
1 'polypeptide(L)' 'MSLVKTWYEPQAAADKFGIPLSRVKAWVDDGLVRFENEEGKLVRVNIDDVSLEVETMVRFN' A
#
# COMPACT_ATOMS: atom_id res chain seq x y z
N MET A 1 3.40 -5.64 -20.87
CA MET A 1 2.24 -5.51 -19.95
C MET A 1 2.03 -4.03 -19.70
N SER A 2 0.79 -3.53 -19.81
CA SER A 2 0.47 -2.10 -19.78
C SER A 2 0.98 -1.41 -18.51
N LEU A 3 1.48 -0.18 -18.69
CA LEU A 3 2.02 0.73 -17.66
C LEU A 3 0.91 1.22 -16.71
N VAL A 4 0.26 0.33 -15.96
CA VAL A 4 -0.67 0.76 -14.91
C VAL A 4 0.18 1.44 -13.84
N LYS A 5 -0.17 2.68 -13.48
CA LYS A 5 0.50 3.42 -12.39
C LYS A 5 0.61 2.51 -11.17
N THR A 6 1.81 2.09 -10.81
CA THR A 6 2.07 1.17 -9.70
C THR A 6 2.10 1.89 -8.35
N TRP A 7 2.08 3.22 -8.37
CA TRP A 7 2.24 4.08 -7.20
C TRP A 7 0.96 4.88 -6.97
N TYR A 8 0.40 4.73 -5.77
CA TYR A 8 -0.84 5.38 -5.35
C TYR A 8 -0.61 6.15 -4.06
N GLU A 9 -1.38 7.21 -3.84
CA GLU A 9 -1.46 7.81 -2.52
C GLU A 9 -1.94 6.77 -1.49
N PRO A 10 -1.45 6.79 -0.24
CA PRO A 10 -1.84 5.81 0.78
C PRO A 10 -3.35 5.68 0.96
N GLN A 11 -4.07 6.80 0.91
CA GLN A 11 -5.53 6.81 1.02
C GLN A 11 -6.19 6.14 -0.19
N ALA A 12 -5.74 6.47 -1.41
CA ALA A 12 -6.27 5.86 -2.63
C ALA A 12 -6.00 4.34 -2.68
N ALA A 13 -4.87 3.87 -2.16
CA ALA A 13 -4.59 2.44 -2.01
C ALA A 13 -5.53 1.78 -0.99
N ALA A 14 -5.74 2.43 0.17
CA ALA A 14 -6.65 1.95 1.20
C ALA A 14 -8.09 1.80 0.66
N ASP A 15 -8.59 2.82 -0.03
CA ASP A 15 -9.93 2.83 -0.64
C ASP A 15 -10.06 1.74 -1.72
N LYS A 16 -9.02 1.55 -2.54
CA LYS A 16 -9.00 0.55 -3.61
C LYS A 16 -9.16 -0.89 -3.08
N PHE A 17 -8.59 -1.20 -1.92
CA PHE A 17 -8.65 -2.54 -1.33
C PHE A 17 -9.67 -2.68 -0.20
N GLY A 18 -10.39 -1.60 0.14
CA GLY A 18 -11.39 -1.63 1.21
C GLY A 18 -10.80 -1.86 2.60
N ILE A 19 -9.58 -1.37 2.84
CA ILE A 19 -8.87 -1.52 4.11
C ILE A 19 -8.65 -0.17 4.81
N PRO A 20 -8.45 -0.12 6.13
CA PRO A 20 -8.14 1.13 6.83
C PRO A 20 -6.79 1.73 6.37
N LEU A 21 -6.72 3.07 6.24
CA LEU A 21 -5.46 3.77 5.96
C LEU A 21 -4.36 3.45 7.00
N SER A 22 -4.73 3.30 8.26
CA SER A 22 -3.79 2.91 9.33
C SER A 22 -3.12 1.57 9.04
N ARG A 23 -3.81 0.64 8.35
CA ARG A 23 -3.24 -0.64 7.96
C ARG A 23 -2.16 -0.47 6.89
N VAL A 24 -2.43 0.35 5.87
CA VAL A 24 -1.44 0.68 4.83
C VAL A 24 -0.20 1.34 5.43
N LYS A 25 -0.38 2.27 6.38
CA LYS A 25 0.75 2.90 7.08
C LYS A 25 1.55 1.91 7.92
N ALA A 26 0.89 1.02 8.66
CA ALA A 26 1.57 -0.01 9.44
C ALA A 26 2.46 -0.88 8.55
N TRP A 27 1.99 -1.28 7.37
CA TRP A 27 2.80 -2.04 6.42
C TRP A 27 4.00 -1.29 5.87
N VAL A 28 3.89 0.04 5.74
CA VAL A 28 5.03 0.89 5.39
C VAL A 28 6.03 0.92 6.56
N ASP A 29 5.55 1.12 7.79
CA ASP A 29 6.38 1.16 8.99
C ASP A 29 7.08 -0.20 9.25
N ASP A 30 6.40 -1.31 8.95
CA ASP A 30 6.92 -2.69 9.06
C ASP A 30 7.86 -3.08 7.89
N GLY A 31 8.02 -2.20 6.89
CA GLY A 31 8.86 -2.45 5.71
C GLY A 31 8.31 -3.48 4.73
N LEU A 32 7.01 -3.81 4.81
CA LEU A 32 6.33 -4.77 3.94
C LEU A 32 5.89 -4.15 2.61
N VAL A 33 5.65 -2.84 2.60
CA VAL A 33 5.20 -2.10 1.41
C VAL A 33 6.23 -1.05 1.04
N ARG A 34 6.69 -1.08 -0.22
CA ARG A 34 7.56 -0.02 -0.75
C ARG A 34 6.79 1.29 -0.85
N PHE A 35 7.49 2.38 -0.52
CA PHE A 35 6.90 3.71 -0.50
C PHE A 35 7.82 4.78 -1.07
N GLU A 36 7.23 5.86 -1.54
CA GLU A 36 7.92 7.12 -1.86
C GLU A 36 7.63 8.13 -0.75
N ASN A 37 8.67 8.83 -0.31
CA ASN A 37 8.54 9.99 0.55
C ASN A 37 9.01 11.26 -0.16
N GLU A 38 8.39 12.37 0.17
CA GLU A 38 8.86 13.71 -0.19
C GLU A 38 8.92 14.53 1.09
N GLU A 39 10.09 15.10 1.38
CA GLU A 39 10.31 15.93 2.58
C GLU A 39 9.93 15.24 3.90
N GLY A 40 10.14 13.91 3.98
CA GLY A 40 9.80 13.10 5.15
C GLY A 40 8.33 12.73 5.28
N LYS A 41 7.49 13.07 4.28
CA LYS A 41 6.07 12.72 4.25
C LYS A 41 5.83 11.56 3.29
N LEU A 42 5.11 10.55 3.75
CA LEU A 42 4.65 9.44 2.91
C LEU A 42 3.71 9.96 1.82
N VAL A 43 4.14 9.92 0.56
CA VAL A 43 3.35 10.42 -0.58
C VAL A 43 2.73 9.31 -1.40
N ARG A 44 3.44 8.18 -1.58
CA ARG A 44 2.93 7.06 -2.38
C ARG A 44 3.35 5.71 -1.83
N VAL A 45 2.54 4.70 -2.12
CA VAL A 45 2.77 3.29 -1.83
C VAL A 45 2.69 2.46 -3.11
N ASN A 46 3.48 1.39 -3.16
CA ASN A 46 3.44 0.44 -4.25
C ASN A 46 2.20 -0.46 -4.15
N ILE A 47 1.38 -0.49 -5.20
CA ILE A 47 0.09 -1.17 -5.17
C ILE A 47 0.18 -2.69 -5.24
N ASP A 48 1.26 -3.22 -5.83
CA ASP A 48 1.47 -4.67 -5.93
C ASP A 48 1.81 -5.24 -4.55
N ASP A 49 2.65 -4.53 -3.78
CA ASP A 49 2.99 -4.91 -2.40
C ASP A 49 1.75 -4.85 -1.49
N VAL A 50 0.93 -3.79 -1.62
CA VAL A 50 -0.33 -3.67 -0.87
C VAL A 50 -1.28 -4.82 -1.23
N SER A 51 -1.37 -5.18 -2.52
CA SER A 51 -2.20 -6.32 -2.96
C SER A 51 -1.73 -7.63 -2.33
N LEU A 52 -0.41 -7.87 -2.32
CA LEU A 52 0.19 -9.06 -1.73
C LEU A 52 -0.15 -9.18 -0.23
N GLU A 53 -0.07 -8.07 0.50
CA GLU A 53 -0.38 -8.04 1.93
C GLU A 53 -1.88 -8.23 2.20
N VAL A 54 -2.76 -7.69 1.36
CA VAL A 54 -4.21 -7.94 1.43
C VAL A 54 -4.52 -9.41 1.19
N GLU A 55 -3.93 -10.03 0.16
CA GLU A 55 -4.09 -11.47 -0.09
C GLU A 55 -3.62 -12.31 1.11
N THR A 56 -2.51 -11.90 1.73
CA THR A 56 -1.97 -12.54 2.93
C THR A 56 -2.95 -12.42 4.11
N MET A 57 -3.56 -11.25 4.34
CA MET A 57 -4.58 -11.09 5.39
C MET A 57 -5.77 -12.03 5.23
N VAL A 58 -6.25 -12.23 4.01
CA VAL A 58 -7.42 -13.09 3.73
C VAL A 58 -7.07 -14.57 3.87
N ARG A 59 -5.85 -14.98 3.53
CA ARG A 59 -5.43 -16.39 3.61
C ARG A 59 -5.23 -16.90 5.03
N PHE A 60 -4.96 -16.02 5.98
CA PHE A 60 -4.68 -16.38 7.38
C PHE A 60 -5.79 -15.96 8.36
N ASN A 61 -6.97 -15.58 7.85
CA ASN A 61 -8.15 -15.24 8.64
C ASN A 61 -9.27 -16.26 8.42
#